data_AF-A0A0V1APH9-F1
#
_entry.id   AF-A0A0V1APH9-F1
#
_cell.length_a   1.000
_cell.length_b   1.000
_cell.length_c   1.000
_cell.angle_alpha   90.00
_cell.angle_beta   90.00
_cell.angle_gamma   90.00
#
_symmetry.space_group_name_H-M   'P 1'
#
loop_
_entity.id
_entity.type
_entity.pdbx_description
1 polymer ?
#
loop_
_entity_poly.entity_id
_entity_poly.type
_entity_poly.pdbx_seq_one_letter_code
_entity_poly.pdbx_strand_id
1 'polypeptide(L)'
;MAKVKSKPSEKLIDLVKEYGSDILSTDNTVLFCKACGKTINHKKNTFVADSSSKSQFLTELCMAFIDAGIPLWKLENKSLRGFLEKYTKQHIPSESSLRKNYIDNNFNNVMDRIRRKVAYNKTWVSIDEMIDPVRRFVANVVIGTLEADQLSKESEKAYDMKMSFFLFPNMLHLTCLAHGLHRIAEHVRCLYPDVDRLISNVGSAVFYYAANFTKIQEIIGCFEEEEESTAVKIVREIMQKESILCDLVFIASNIENFVQVITFLEKRPSETLVDKLRVFDKVIDDIYKIPGKVGKDIQRKCDKLISANKDPKEIQSIAEFFKGKSNAQLIGMNIKSAVCFKYAPVTSAEVERSFSQLKYILSGRRHSITPNNLKKMLVIIRNQTKLTI
;
A
#
# COMPACT_ATOMS: atom_id res chain seq x y z
N MET A 1 -58.28 36.95 1.16
CA MET A 1 -57.42 36.78 2.35
C MET A 1 -55.96 36.67 1.90
N ALA A 2 -55.12 37.62 2.29
CA ALA A 2 -53.70 37.64 1.95
C ALA A 2 -52.94 36.51 2.67
N LYS A 3 -52.13 35.74 1.93
CA LYS A 3 -51.20 34.76 2.51
C LYS A 3 -50.18 35.50 3.37
N VAL A 4 -50.32 35.38 4.69
CA VAL A 4 -49.37 35.91 5.67
C VAL A 4 -48.00 35.24 5.44
N LYS A 5 -47.00 36.04 5.07
CA LYS A 5 -45.60 35.59 4.98
C LYS A 5 -45.12 35.23 6.39
N SER A 6 -44.70 33.98 6.59
CA SER A 6 -44.10 33.53 7.86
C SER A 6 -42.80 34.31 8.13
N LYS A 7 -42.55 34.65 9.40
CA LYS A 7 -41.33 35.32 9.85
C LYS A 7 -40.07 34.55 9.40
N PRO A 8 -38.95 35.23 9.11
CA PRO A 8 -37.69 34.56 8.77
C PRO A 8 -37.24 33.67 9.94
N SER A 9 -36.88 32.43 9.67
CA SER A 9 -36.20 31.60 10.66
C SER A 9 -34.75 32.09 10.79
N GLU A 10 -34.48 32.91 11.81
CA GLU A 10 -33.13 33.39 12.17
C GLU A 10 -32.09 32.26 12.12
N LYS A 11 -32.48 31.08 12.62
CA LYS A 11 -31.69 29.85 12.62
C LYS A 11 -31.24 29.36 11.24
N LEU A 12 -32.04 29.58 10.19
CA LEU A 12 -31.68 29.18 8.82
C LEU A 12 -30.74 30.20 8.18
N ILE A 13 -30.92 31.47 8.51
CA ILE A 13 -30.04 32.55 8.05
C ILE A 13 -28.65 32.37 8.67
N ASP A 14 -28.58 32.01 9.95
CA ASP A 14 -27.31 31.73 10.63
C ASP A 14 -26.57 30.53 10.01
N LEU A 15 -27.28 29.46 9.64
CA LEU A 15 -26.68 28.32 8.93
C LEU A 15 -26.14 28.69 7.54
N VAL A 16 -26.82 29.59 6.82
CA VAL A 16 -26.31 30.08 5.52
C VAL A 16 -25.09 30.98 5.72
N LYS A 17 -25.02 31.75 6.81
CA LYS A 17 -23.84 32.55 7.17
C LYS A 17 -22.66 31.69 7.62
N GLU A 18 -22.91 30.65 8.42
CA GLU A 18 -21.87 29.75 8.95
C GLU A 18 -21.20 28.92 7.84
N TYR A 19 -22.00 28.35 6.93
CA TYR A 19 -21.51 27.43 5.90
C TYR A 19 -21.28 28.07 4.53
N GLY A 20 -21.54 29.37 4.39
CA GLY A 20 -21.33 30.11 3.14
C GLY A 20 -22.53 30.07 2.18
N SER A 21 -22.86 31.25 1.65
CA SER A 21 -23.96 31.46 0.71
C SER A 21 -23.72 30.84 -0.68
N ASP A 22 -22.50 30.39 -0.96
CA ASP A 22 -22.08 29.63 -2.15
C ASP A 22 -22.44 28.14 -2.04
N ILE A 23 -22.56 27.61 -0.83
CA ILE A 23 -22.85 26.19 -0.56
C ILE A 23 -24.34 25.99 -0.25
N LEU A 24 -24.92 26.86 0.58
CA LEU A 24 -26.30 26.75 1.05
C LEU A 24 -27.13 27.98 0.70
N SER A 25 -28.43 27.78 0.46
CA SER A 25 -29.43 28.84 0.32
C SER A 25 -30.69 28.51 1.10
N THR A 26 -31.50 29.51 1.45
CA THR A 26 -32.77 29.30 2.15
C THR A 26 -33.86 30.21 1.60
N ASP A 27 -35.10 29.72 1.58
CA ASP A 27 -36.30 30.52 1.32
C ASP A 27 -36.98 30.98 2.63
N ASN A 28 -36.23 30.92 3.75
CA ASN A 28 -36.67 31.12 5.13
C ASN A 28 -37.59 30.05 5.70
N THR A 29 -37.93 29.02 4.93
CA THR A 29 -38.74 27.87 5.37
C THR A 29 -38.01 26.54 5.24
N VAL A 30 -37.08 26.42 4.30
CA VAL A 30 -36.27 25.23 4.03
C VAL A 30 -34.84 25.66 3.67
N LEU A 31 -33.86 24.83 3.99
CA LEU A 31 -32.47 25.01 3.58
C LEU A 31 -32.21 24.17 2.32
N PHE A 32 -31.46 24.68 1.37
CA PHE A 32 -31.18 24.04 0.08
C PHE A 32 -29.67 23.93 -0.12
N CYS A 33 -29.21 22.78 -0.60
CA CYS A 33 -27.85 22.61 -1.08
C CYS A 33 -27.76 23.07 -2.54
N LYS A 34 -26.89 24.04 -2.84
CA LYS A 34 -26.70 24.51 -4.22
C LYS A 34 -26.03 23.48 -5.14
N ALA A 35 -25.18 22.61 -4.60
CA ALA A 35 -24.44 21.63 -5.39
C ALA A 35 -25.31 20.48 -5.91
N CYS A 36 -26.34 20.06 -5.16
CA CYS A 36 -27.19 18.93 -5.54
C CYS A 36 -28.68 19.26 -5.69
N GLY A 37 -29.08 20.50 -5.42
CA GLY A 37 -30.46 20.98 -5.54
C GLY A 37 -31.45 20.37 -4.53
N LYS A 38 -30.97 19.64 -3.52
CA LYS A 38 -31.83 18.94 -2.55
C LYS A 38 -32.10 19.80 -1.30
N THR A 39 -33.31 19.65 -0.76
CA THR A 39 -33.74 20.24 0.52
C THR A 39 -33.09 19.55 1.71
N ILE A 40 -32.56 20.32 2.64
CA ILE A 40 -31.95 19.88 3.89
C ILE A 40 -32.95 20.16 5.03
N ASN A 41 -33.29 19.11 5.77
CA ASN A 41 -34.22 19.23 6.90
C ASN A 41 -33.51 19.83 8.12
N HIS A 42 -34.02 20.96 8.61
CA HIS A 42 -33.46 21.72 9.74
C HIS A 42 -34.27 21.55 11.04
N LYS A 43 -35.41 20.85 11.00
CA LYS A 43 -36.19 20.53 12.20
C LYS A 43 -35.58 19.31 12.89
N LYS A 44 -34.83 19.53 13.97
CA LYS A 44 -34.55 18.51 14.98
C LYS A 44 -35.22 18.89 16.31
N ASN A 45 -36.24 18.10 16.63
CA ASN A 45 -36.75 17.63 17.93
C ASN A 45 -36.67 18.58 19.14
N THR A 46 -37.86 19.01 19.57
CA THR A 46 -38.19 19.30 20.96
C THR A 46 -37.74 18.16 21.88
N PHE A 47 -37.23 18.51 23.06
CA PHE A 47 -36.79 17.63 24.14
C PHE A 47 -37.72 16.43 24.38
N VAL A 48 -37.38 15.33 23.74
CA VAL A 48 -37.62 13.95 24.18
C VAL A 48 -36.24 13.31 24.09
N ALA A 49 -35.84 12.57 25.12
CA ALA A 49 -34.54 11.91 25.19
C ALA A 49 -34.30 11.04 23.94
N ASP A 50 -33.64 11.62 22.94
CA ASP A 50 -33.22 10.96 21.72
C ASP A 50 -31.86 10.34 22.03
N SER A 51 -31.81 9.01 22.09
CA SER A 51 -30.64 8.18 22.34
C SER A 51 -29.61 8.19 21.19
N SER A 52 -29.43 9.33 20.51
CA SER A 52 -28.72 9.39 19.22
C SER A 52 -27.37 10.12 19.21
N SER A 53 -26.87 10.63 20.34
CA SER A 53 -25.42 10.87 20.47
C SER A 53 -24.76 9.55 20.88
N LYS A 54 -24.27 8.79 19.89
CA LYS A 54 -23.49 7.57 20.15
C LYS A 54 -22.38 7.89 21.17
N SER A 55 -22.18 7.00 22.15
CA SER A 55 -21.19 7.21 23.20
C SER A 55 -19.80 7.42 22.58
N GLN A 56 -19.21 8.60 22.84
CA GLN A 56 -17.85 8.93 22.42
C GLN A 56 -16.85 7.93 23.03
N PHE A 57 -17.04 7.58 24.30
CA PHE A 57 -16.24 6.56 24.98
C PHE A 57 -16.26 5.21 24.24
N LEU A 58 -17.44 4.70 23.86
CA LEU A 58 -17.52 3.42 23.14
C LEU A 58 -16.91 3.50 21.74
N THR A 59 -16.97 4.67 21.11
CA THR A 59 -16.30 4.93 19.83
C THR A 59 -14.78 4.86 19.99
N GLU A 60 -14.21 5.56 20.97
CA GLU A 60 -12.78 5.59 21.26
C GLU A 60 -12.27 4.23 21.74
N LEU A 61 -13.03 3.52 22.58
CA LEU A 61 -12.72 2.16 23.02
C LEU A 61 -12.61 1.19 21.84
N CYS A 62 -13.56 1.26 20.90
CA CYS A 62 -13.53 0.43 19.69
C CYS A 62 -12.28 0.72 18.84
N MET A 63 -11.92 1.99 18.69
CA MET A 63 -10.73 2.40 17.93
C MET A 63 -9.45 1.90 18.60
N ALA A 64 -9.31 2.10 19.91
CA ALA A 64 -8.17 1.64 20.69
C ALA A 64 -7.97 0.11 20.59
N PHE A 65 -9.05 -0.67 20.66
CA PHE A 65 -8.99 -2.12 20.49
C PHE A 65 -8.54 -2.51 19.09
N ILE A 66 -9.08 -1.84 18.08
CA ILE A 66 -8.71 -2.06 16.68
C ILE A 66 -7.22 -1.77 16.44
N ASP A 67 -6.72 -0.64 16.94
CA ASP A 67 -5.33 -0.20 16.78
C ASP A 67 -4.34 -1.08 17.52
N ALA A 68 -4.68 -1.50 18.73
CA ALA A 68 -3.89 -2.45 19.49
C ALA A 68 -3.94 -3.88 18.91
N GLY A 69 -4.71 -4.11 17.84
CA GLY A 69 -4.89 -5.44 17.26
C GLY A 69 -5.64 -6.40 18.19
N ILE A 70 -6.42 -5.88 19.14
CA ILE A 70 -7.19 -6.65 20.12
C ILE A 70 -8.59 -6.93 19.55
N PRO A 71 -9.00 -8.21 19.43
CA PRO A 71 -10.34 -8.53 18.97
C PRO A 71 -11.44 -8.03 19.93
N LEU A 72 -12.51 -7.44 19.40
CA LEU A 72 -13.62 -6.91 20.20
C LEU A 72 -14.32 -7.97 21.06
N TRP A 73 -14.31 -9.25 20.65
CA TRP A 73 -14.86 -10.34 21.47
C TRP A 73 -14.17 -10.49 22.83
N LYS A 74 -12.96 -9.93 23.00
CA LYS A 74 -12.30 -9.87 24.32
C LYS A 74 -13.08 -9.05 25.33
N LEU A 75 -13.89 -8.08 24.89
CA LEU A 75 -14.83 -7.33 25.75
C LEU A 75 -16.01 -8.18 26.24
N GLU A 76 -16.15 -9.43 25.78
CA GLU A 76 -17.09 -10.39 26.34
C GLU A 76 -16.56 -11.15 27.55
N ASN A 77 -15.26 -11.06 27.82
CA ASN A 77 -14.71 -11.58 29.05
C ASN A 77 -15.27 -10.82 30.26
N LYS A 78 -15.91 -11.54 31.20
CA LYS A 78 -16.58 -10.95 32.36
C LYS A 78 -15.64 -10.10 33.23
N SER A 79 -14.40 -10.53 33.43
CA SER A 79 -13.43 -9.80 34.26
C SER A 79 -12.99 -8.50 33.60
N LEU A 80 -12.66 -8.53 32.30
CA LEU A 80 -12.30 -7.32 31.56
C LEU A 80 -13.48 -6.35 31.44
N ARG A 81 -14.68 -6.87 31.13
CA ARG A 81 -15.91 -6.07 31.06
C ARG A 81 -16.21 -5.40 32.39
N GLY A 82 -16.25 -6.18 33.47
CA GLY A 82 -16.53 -5.66 34.81
C GLY A 82 -15.51 -4.64 35.29
N PHE A 83 -14.23 -4.83 34.95
CA PHE A 83 -13.18 -3.83 35.19
C PHE A 83 -13.49 -2.51 34.47
N LEU A 84 -13.75 -2.55 33.15
CA LEU A 84 -14.02 -1.36 32.36
C LEU A 84 -15.29 -0.65 32.86
N GLU A 85 -16.38 -1.37 33.09
CA GLU A 85 -17.65 -0.81 33.58
C GLU A 85 -17.49 -0.16 34.96
N LYS A 86 -16.72 -0.80 35.86
CA LYS A 86 -16.46 -0.29 37.21
C LYS A 86 -15.75 1.06 37.20
N TYR A 87 -14.71 1.21 36.40
CA TYR A 87 -13.86 2.42 36.41
C TYR A 87 -14.36 3.51 35.46
N THR A 88 -15.00 3.16 34.35
CA THR A 88 -15.51 4.14 33.38
C THR A 88 -16.93 4.61 33.67
N LYS A 89 -17.68 3.85 34.50
CA LYS A 89 -19.11 4.06 34.75
C LYS A 89 -19.98 3.99 33.48
N GLN A 90 -19.46 3.36 32.42
CA GLN A 90 -20.14 3.16 31.15
C GLN A 90 -20.44 1.68 30.98
N HIS A 91 -21.65 1.32 30.54
CA HIS A 91 -21.98 -0.06 30.16
C HIS A 91 -21.26 -0.45 28.87
N ILE A 92 -20.68 -1.66 28.82
CA ILE A 92 -20.01 -2.17 27.63
C ILE A 92 -20.96 -3.11 26.87
N PRO A 93 -21.44 -2.71 25.66
CA PRO A 93 -22.32 -3.55 24.86
C PRO A 93 -21.66 -4.86 24.41
N SER A 94 -22.49 -5.79 23.93
CA SER A 94 -22.01 -7.02 23.28
C SER A 94 -21.16 -6.73 22.05
N GLU A 95 -20.30 -7.68 21.68
CA GLU A 95 -19.42 -7.58 20.50
C GLU A 95 -20.21 -7.24 19.23
N SER A 96 -21.35 -7.89 19.05
CA SER A 96 -22.28 -7.65 17.93
C SER A 96 -22.79 -6.21 17.90
N SER A 97 -23.11 -5.63 19.06
CA SER A 97 -23.60 -4.25 19.16
C SER A 97 -22.50 -3.23 18.89
N LEU A 98 -21.29 -3.47 19.42
CA LEU A 98 -20.11 -2.64 19.16
C LEU A 98 -19.81 -2.59 17.65
N ARG A 99 -19.82 -3.76 17.01
CA ARG A 99 -19.60 -3.90 15.57
C ARG A 99 -20.62 -3.10 14.75
N LYS A 100 -21.91 -3.34 14.96
CA LYS A 100 -22.97 -2.72 14.15
C LYS A 100 -23.07 -1.21 14.33
N ASN A 101 -22.92 -0.73 15.57
CA ASN A 101 -23.24 0.66 15.88
C ASN A 101 -22.04 1.60 15.81
N TYR A 102 -20.83 1.09 16.10
CA TYR A 102 -19.63 1.91 16.23
C TYR A 102 -18.64 1.65 15.09
N ILE A 103 -18.34 0.37 14.79
CA ILE A 103 -17.38 0.04 13.71
C ILE A 103 -17.90 0.45 12.34
N ASP A 104 -19.18 0.18 12.05
CA ASP A 104 -19.76 0.55 10.75
C ASP A 104 -19.77 2.08 10.55
N ASN A 105 -20.03 2.81 11.63
CA ASN A 105 -20.00 4.27 11.63
C ASN A 105 -18.59 4.80 11.38
N ASN A 106 -17.60 4.29 12.13
CA ASN A 106 -16.20 4.68 11.99
C ASN A 106 -15.68 4.35 10.59
N PHE A 107 -16.01 3.16 10.09
CA PHE A 107 -15.69 2.76 8.73
C PHE A 107 -16.28 3.73 7.70
N ASN A 108 -17.57 4.05 7.79
CA ASN A 108 -18.22 4.98 6.86
C ASN A 108 -17.59 6.39 6.95
N ASN A 109 -17.30 6.89 8.14
CA ASN A 109 -16.63 8.17 8.35
C ASN A 109 -15.25 8.20 7.69
N VAL A 110 -14.48 7.12 7.86
CA VAL A 110 -13.17 6.96 7.21
C VAL A 110 -13.37 6.95 5.69
N MET A 111 -14.27 6.11 5.17
CA MET A 111 -14.55 6.02 3.72
C MET A 111 -14.97 7.36 3.11
N ASP A 112 -15.78 8.15 3.81
CA ASP A 112 -16.21 9.46 3.32
C ASP A 112 -15.08 10.49 3.34
N ARG A 113 -14.15 10.38 4.30
CA ARG A 113 -12.91 11.18 4.27
C ARG A 113 -12.01 10.77 3.10
N ILE A 114 -11.90 9.47 2.81
CA ILE A 114 -11.15 8.95 1.66
C ILE A 114 -11.74 9.50 0.37
N ARG A 115 -13.04 9.28 0.16
CA ARG A 115 -13.78 9.75 -1.03
C ARG A 115 -13.60 11.23 -1.25
N ARG A 116 -13.73 12.06 -0.21
CA ARG A 116 -13.51 13.51 -0.30
C ARG A 116 -12.09 13.86 -0.72
N LYS A 117 -11.08 13.16 -0.20
CA LYS A 117 -9.66 13.38 -0.57
C LYS A 117 -9.36 12.97 -2.02
N VAL A 118 -9.97 11.91 -2.53
CA VAL A 118 -9.67 11.41 -3.89
C VAL A 118 -10.56 12.02 -4.98
N ALA A 119 -11.76 12.51 -4.66
CA ALA A 119 -12.78 12.91 -5.65
C ALA A 119 -12.33 13.99 -6.65
N TYR A 120 -11.47 14.91 -6.22
CA TYR A 120 -11.05 16.05 -7.03
C TYR A 120 -9.58 15.98 -7.46
N ASN A 121 -8.90 14.88 -7.17
CA ASN A 121 -7.49 14.70 -7.43
C ASN A 121 -7.26 13.63 -8.49
N LYS A 122 -6.12 13.74 -9.18
CA LYS A 122 -5.60 12.59 -9.93
C LYS A 122 -5.18 11.53 -8.93
N THR A 123 -5.43 10.27 -9.25
CA THR A 123 -5.19 9.16 -8.32
C THR A 123 -4.28 8.13 -8.93
N TRP A 124 -3.59 7.40 -8.06
CA TRP A 124 -2.89 6.18 -8.40
C TRP A 124 -3.42 5.05 -7.52
N VAL A 125 -3.38 3.84 -8.05
CA VAL A 125 -3.77 2.64 -7.32
C VAL A 125 -2.64 1.62 -7.47
N SER A 126 -2.19 1.08 -6.35
CA SER A 126 -1.27 -0.05 -6.32
C SER A 126 -1.99 -1.26 -5.75
N ILE A 127 -1.81 -2.40 -6.39
CA ILE A 127 -2.51 -3.64 -6.08
C ILE A 127 -1.46 -4.73 -5.96
N ASP A 128 -1.57 -5.52 -4.90
CA ASP A 128 -0.76 -6.72 -4.75
C ASP A 128 -1.56 -7.84 -4.10
N GLU A 129 -1.29 -9.07 -4.52
CA GLU A 129 -2.00 -10.26 -4.08
C GLU A 129 -1.14 -11.03 -3.08
N MET A 130 -1.73 -11.39 -1.94
CA MET A 130 -1.09 -12.26 -0.97
C MET A 130 -1.95 -13.47 -0.65
N ILE A 131 -1.30 -14.54 -0.21
CA ILE A 131 -1.96 -15.71 0.36
C ILE A 131 -1.66 -15.71 1.86
N ASP A 132 -2.71 -15.77 2.68
CA ASP A 132 -2.55 -15.82 4.14
C ASP A 132 -2.18 -17.23 4.63
N PRO A 133 -1.79 -17.40 5.92
CA PRO A 133 -1.42 -18.72 6.46
C PRO A 133 -2.53 -19.77 6.42
N VAL A 134 -3.78 -19.38 6.20
CA VAL A 134 -4.95 -20.28 6.07
C VAL A 134 -5.35 -20.45 4.59
N ARG A 135 -4.45 -20.10 3.66
CA ARG A 135 -4.60 -20.24 2.20
C ARG A 135 -5.74 -19.40 1.60
N ARG A 136 -6.09 -18.28 2.22
CA ARG A 136 -7.03 -17.31 1.63
C ARG A 136 -6.28 -16.34 0.73
N PHE A 137 -6.81 -16.13 -0.48
CA PHE A 137 -6.33 -15.08 -1.38
C PHE A 137 -6.85 -13.71 -0.91
N VAL A 138 -5.93 -12.78 -0.71
CA VAL A 138 -6.21 -11.40 -0.30
C VAL A 138 -5.56 -10.46 -1.30
N ALA A 139 -6.38 -9.76 -2.07
CA ALA A 139 -5.93 -8.64 -2.89
C ALA A 139 -5.93 -7.38 -2.01
N ASN A 140 -4.76 -6.80 -1.85
CA ASN A 140 -4.55 -5.59 -1.09
C ASN A 140 -4.42 -4.41 -2.06
N VAL A 141 -5.13 -3.32 -1.78
CA VAL A 141 -5.29 -2.23 -2.73
C VAL A 141 -5.03 -0.93 -2.00
N VAL A 142 -3.94 -0.26 -2.36
CA VAL A 142 -3.62 1.07 -1.86
C VAL A 142 -3.99 2.10 -2.91
N ILE A 143 -4.79 3.10 -2.53
CA ILE A 143 -5.07 4.29 -3.35
C ILE A 143 -4.39 5.53 -2.74
N GLY A 144 -3.80 6.34 -3.60
CA GLY A 144 -3.24 7.65 -3.25
C GLY A 144 -3.56 8.72 -4.30
N THR A 145 -3.18 9.97 -4.01
CA THR A 145 -3.33 11.11 -4.92
C THR A 145 -2.01 11.43 -5.62
N LEU A 146 -2.10 11.90 -6.86
CA LEU A 146 -1.00 12.41 -7.66
C LEU A 146 -1.03 13.94 -7.58
N GLU A 147 -0.02 14.54 -6.96
CA GLU A 147 0.08 15.99 -6.73
C GLU A 147 1.34 16.57 -7.40
N ALA A 148 1.24 17.78 -7.95
CA ALA A 148 2.30 18.43 -8.73
C ALA A 148 3.51 18.91 -7.88
N ASP A 149 3.24 19.39 -6.65
CA ASP A 149 4.17 20.25 -5.90
C ASP A 149 4.56 19.73 -4.51
N GLN A 150 4.43 18.44 -4.22
CA GLN A 150 4.79 17.91 -2.91
C GLN A 150 6.02 17.00 -2.97
N LEU A 151 7.13 17.47 -2.39
CA LEU A 151 7.96 16.67 -1.48
C LEU A 151 7.01 16.14 -0.40
N SER A 152 6.36 15.01 -0.65
CA SER A 152 5.18 14.67 0.13
C SER A 152 5.58 14.30 1.56
N LYS A 153 5.03 15.06 2.52
CA LYS A 153 4.80 14.64 3.90
C LYS A 153 3.82 13.47 3.98
N GLU A 154 3.80 12.56 3.01
CA GLU A 154 2.73 11.58 2.84
C GLU A 154 3.27 10.15 2.83
N SER A 155 3.70 9.74 4.00
CA SER A 155 3.49 8.36 4.46
C SER A 155 2.09 8.15 5.07
N GLU A 156 1.11 9.03 4.79
CA GLU A 156 -0.19 9.11 5.51
C GLU A 156 -1.46 9.10 4.63
N LYS A 157 -1.38 9.05 3.29
CA LYS A 157 -2.58 9.06 2.44
C LYS A 157 -2.71 7.84 1.51
N ALA A 158 -2.10 6.72 1.90
CA ALA A 158 -2.35 5.41 1.33
C ALA A 158 -3.63 4.82 1.95
N TYR A 159 -4.73 4.81 1.19
CA TYR A 159 -6.01 4.31 1.66
C TYR A 159 -6.23 2.87 1.18
N ASP A 160 -6.51 1.95 2.10
CA ASP A 160 -6.91 0.57 1.72
C ASP A 160 -8.37 0.56 1.26
N MET A 161 -8.66 0.08 0.06
CA MET A 161 -10.03 -0.05 -0.47
C MET A 161 -10.20 -1.34 -1.28
N LYS A 162 -11.12 -2.22 -0.87
CA LYS A 162 -11.60 -3.29 -1.77
C LYS A 162 -12.34 -2.66 -2.97
N MET A 163 -11.66 -2.59 -4.11
CA MET A 163 -12.31 -2.32 -5.40
C MET A 163 -12.68 -3.63 -6.08
N SER A 164 -13.96 -3.76 -6.42
CA SER A 164 -14.39 -4.67 -7.48
C SER A 164 -13.69 -4.20 -8.76
N PHE A 165 -12.91 -5.07 -9.41
CA PHE A 165 -12.16 -4.78 -10.63
C PHE A 165 -13.07 -4.16 -11.70
N PHE A 166 -13.08 -2.84 -11.76
CA PHE A 166 -13.40 -2.12 -12.98
C PHE A 166 -12.06 -1.58 -13.45
N LEU A 167 -11.53 -2.15 -14.54
CA LEU A 167 -10.45 -1.54 -15.29
C LEU A 167 -10.97 -0.17 -15.70
N PHE A 168 -10.54 0.88 -15.00
CA PHE A 168 -10.90 2.24 -15.37
C PHE A 168 -10.21 2.50 -16.71
N PRO A 169 -10.96 2.75 -17.79
CA PRO A 169 -10.40 2.79 -19.16
C PRO A 169 -9.36 3.90 -19.35
N ASN A 170 -9.30 4.87 -18.43
CA ASN A 170 -8.39 6.00 -18.45
C ASN A 170 -7.20 5.85 -17.46
N MET A 171 -7.00 4.69 -16.84
CA MET A 171 -5.83 4.44 -15.98
C MET A 171 -4.66 3.90 -16.80
N LEU A 172 -3.48 4.46 -16.55
CA LEU A 172 -2.22 3.92 -17.04
C LEU A 172 -1.79 2.76 -16.14
N HIS A 173 -1.52 1.61 -16.75
CA HIS A 173 -1.11 0.41 -16.06
C HIS A 173 0.41 0.23 -16.15
N LEU A 174 1.04 0.10 -14.99
CA LEU A 174 2.45 -0.18 -14.86
C LEU A 174 2.66 -1.42 -13.99
N THR A 175 3.40 -2.39 -14.49
CA THR A 175 3.93 -3.46 -13.65
C THR A 175 5.00 -2.91 -12.70
N CYS A 176 4.96 -3.29 -11.42
CA CYS A 176 5.95 -2.87 -10.44
C CYS A 176 7.39 -3.13 -10.93
N LEU A 177 8.19 -2.07 -11.04
CA LEU A 177 9.57 -2.15 -11.56
C LEU A 177 10.48 -2.99 -10.65
N ALA A 178 10.35 -2.83 -9.33
CA ALA A 178 11.10 -3.63 -8.35
C ALA A 178 10.74 -5.12 -8.46
N HIS A 179 9.45 -5.44 -8.58
CA HIS A 179 8.99 -6.81 -8.82
C HIS A 179 9.54 -7.37 -10.14
N GLY A 180 9.58 -6.55 -11.20
CA GLY A 180 10.23 -6.91 -12.46
C GLY A 180 11.69 -7.34 -12.26
N LEU A 181 12.49 -6.53 -11.56
CA LEU A 181 13.89 -6.85 -11.26
C LEU A 181 14.02 -8.10 -10.37
N HIS A 182 13.14 -8.28 -9.38
CA HIS A 182 13.09 -9.50 -8.57
C HIS A 182 12.87 -10.76 -9.42
N ARG A 183 11.97 -10.71 -10.41
CA ARG A 183 11.74 -11.85 -11.32
C ARG A 183 12.94 -12.16 -12.22
N ILE A 184 13.77 -11.16 -12.53
CA ILE A 184 15.03 -11.37 -13.25
C ILE A 184 16.06 -12.00 -12.29
N ALA A 185 16.18 -11.50 -11.06
CA ALA A 185 17.02 -12.08 -10.02
C ALA A 185 16.66 -13.56 -9.73
N GLU A 186 15.37 -13.90 -9.67
CA GLU A 186 14.89 -15.27 -9.54
C GLU A 186 15.30 -16.13 -10.75
N HIS A 187 15.19 -15.60 -11.97
CA HIS A 187 15.62 -16.32 -13.17
C HIS A 187 17.13 -16.60 -13.15
N VAL A 188 17.93 -15.63 -12.70
CA VAL A 188 19.38 -15.80 -12.49
C VAL A 188 19.64 -16.92 -11.49
N ARG A 189 18.93 -16.94 -10.35
CA ARG A 189 19.07 -18.04 -9.36
C ARG A 189 18.82 -19.41 -9.99
N CYS A 190 17.79 -19.52 -10.83
CA CYS A 190 17.51 -20.77 -11.55
C CYS A 190 18.62 -21.20 -12.53
N LEU A 191 19.41 -20.26 -13.05
CA LEU A 191 20.54 -20.56 -13.93
C LEU A 191 21.78 -21.05 -13.17
N TYR A 192 21.84 -20.81 -11.86
CA TYR A 192 22.96 -21.14 -10.99
C TYR A 192 22.50 -21.92 -9.74
N PRO A 193 22.01 -23.16 -9.89
CA PRO A 193 21.41 -23.92 -8.79
C PRO A 193 22.38 -24.19 -7.63
N ASP A 194 23.67 -24.36 -7.90
CA ASP A 194 24.69 -24.57 -6.86
C ASP A 194 24.93 -23.30 -6.03
N VAL A 195 24.99 -22.13 -6.69
CA VAL A 195 25.02 -20.83 -6.00
C VAL A 195 23.73 -20.64 -5.22
N ASP A 196 22.56 -20.91 -5.82
CA ASP A 196 21.27 -20.77 -5.14
C ASP A 196 21.17 -21.66 -3.89
N ARG A 197 21.70 -22.89 -3.95
CA ARG A 197 21.75 -23.80 -2.81
C ARG A 197 22.74 -23.34 -1.73
N LEU A 198 23.82 -22.65 -2.12
CA LEU A 198 24.83 -22.13 -1.21
C LEU A 198 24.37 -20.90 -0.42
N ILE A 199 23.76 -19.92 -1.09
CA ILE A 199 23.44 -18.61 -0.49
C ILE A 199 21.96 -18.24 -0.50
N SER A 200 21.13 -18.94 -1.28
CA SER A 200 19.69 -18.71 -1.46
C SER A 200 19.30 -17.25 -1.70
N ASN A 201 20.22 -16.45 -2.24
CA ASN A 201 20.02 -15.03 -2.51
C ASN A 201 21.10 -14.54 -3.48
N VAL A 202 20.72 -13.84 -4.55
CA VAL A 202 21.66 -13.18 -5.47
C VAL A 202 22.10 -11.79 -5.01
N GLY A 203 21.77 -11.42 -3.77
CA GLY A 203 22.09 -10.12 -3.20
C GLY A 203 23.47 -10.05 -2.54
N SER A 204 23.59 -9.27 -1.45
CA SER A 204 24.86 -9.00 -0.76
C SER A 204 25.65 -10.26 -0.34
N ALA A 205 24.97 -11.39 -0.18
CA ALA A 205 25.60 -12.68 0.13
C ALA A 205 26.54 -13.16 -0.99
N VAL A 206 26.19 -12.99 -2.27
CA VAL A 206 27.06 -13.40 -3.40
C VAL A 206 28.41 -12.71 -3.29
N PHE A 207 28.41 -11.40 -3.04
CA PHE A 207 29.62 -10.58 -2.92
C PHE A 207 30.50 -11.05 -1.77
N TYR A 208 29.89 -11.31 -0.61
CA TYR A 208 30.60 -11.80 0.55
C TYR A 208 31.28 -13.15 0.27
N TYR A 209 30.56 -14.09 -0.36
CA TYR A 209 31.10 -15.41 -0.71
C TYR A 209 32.16 -15.33 -1.81
N ALA A 210 31.96 -14.52 -2.84
CA ALA A 210 32.95 -14.32 -3.89
C ALA A 210 34.27 -13.72 -3.33
N ALA A 211 34.17 -12.73 -2.45
CA ALA A 211 35.33 -12.05 -1.87
C ALA A 211 36.06 -12.90 -0.80
N ASN A 212 35.35 -13.79 -0.10
CA ASN A 212 35.89 -14.56 1.02
C ASN A 212 35.92 -16.07 0.75
N PHE A 213 35.79 -16.49 -0.51
CA PHE A 213 35.57 -17.90 -0.88
C PHE A 213 36.59 -18.84 -0.22
N THR A 214 37.88 -18.55 -0.37
CA THR A 214 38.98 -19.36 0.19
C THR A 214 38.91 -19.46 1.71
N LYS A 215 38.67 -18.34 2.41
CA LYS A 215 38.56 -18.33 3.87
C LYS A 215 37.36 -19.14 4.35
N ILE A 216 36.23 -19.02 3.66
CA ILE A 216 35.04 -19.80 3.97
C ILE A 216 35.31 -21.29 3.71
N GLN A 217 35.99 -21.62 2.62
CA GLN A 217 36.37 -23.00 2.29
C GLN A 217 37.29 -23.61 3.36
N GLU A 218 38.28 -22.86 3.85
CA GLU A 218 39.15 -23.26 4.96
C GLU A 218 38.34 -23.53 6.23
N ILE A 219 37.46 -22.61 6.61
CA ILE A 219 36.58 -22.75 7.79
C ILE A 219 35.69 -24.00 7.65
N ILE A 220 35.09 -24.22 6.48
CA ILE A 220 34.25 -25.41 6.21
C ILE A 220 35.08 -26.70 6.25
N GLY A 221 36.36 -26.63 5.89
CA GLY A 221 37.30 -27.75 5.99
C GLY A 221 37.69 -28.12 7.42
N CYS A 222 37.51 -27.22 8.40
CA CYS A 222 37.81 -27.49 9.81
C CYS A 222 36.73 -28.29 10.56
N PHE A 223 35.54 -28.48 9.98
CA PHE A 223 34.48 -29.28 10.62
C PHE A 223 34.73 -30.78 10.42
N GLU A 224 34.58 -31.56 11.48
CA GLU A 224 34.77 -33.02 11.47
C GLU A 224 33.59 -33.76 10.78
N GLU A 225 33.89 -34.67 9.86
CA GLU A 225 32.90 -35.34 8.99
C GLU A 225 31.81 -36.13 9.74
N GLU A 226 32.12 -36.62 10.94
CA GLU A 226 31.27 -37.53 11.72
C GLU A 226 30.17 -36.80 12.52
N GLU A 227 30.35 -35.52 12.85
CA GLU A 227 29.40 -34.69 13.63
C GLU A 227 28.65 -33.64 12.78
N GLU A 228 28.84 -33.66 11.46
CA GLU A 228 28.37 -32.58 10.60
C GLU A 228 26.85 -32.52 10.41
N SER A 229 26.32 -31.32 10.62
CA SER A 229 24.97 -30.98 10.17
C SER A 229 24.83 -31.16 8.65
N THR A 230 23.62 -31.50 8.19
CA THR A 230 23.30 -31.62 6.77
C THR A 230 23.68 -30.37 5.96
N ALA A 231 23.63 -29.18 6.57
CA ALA A 231 24.00 -27.94 5.93
C ALA A 231 25.51 -27.87 5.59
N VAL A 232 26.38 -28.31 6.51
CA VAL A 232 27.84 -28.29 6.28
C VAL A 232 28.23 -29.26 5.17
N LYS A 233 27.63 -30.46 5.14
CA LYS A 233 27.83 -31.46 4.08
C LYS A 233 27.49 -30.90 2.69
N ILE A 234 26.36 -30.21 2.58
CA ILE A 234 25.92 -29.57 1.33
C ILE A 234 26.90 -28.47 0.90
N VAL A 235 27.31 -27.62 1.83
CA VAL A 235 28.25 -26.53 1.52
C VAL A 235 29.60 -27.08 1.06
N ARG A 236 30.11 -28.13 1.71
CA ARG A 236 31.36 -28.79 1.32
C ARG A 236 31.26 -29.40 -0.08
N GLU A 237 30.19 -30.12 -0.38
CA GLU A 237 29.94 -30.70 -1.71
C GLU A 237 29.94 -29.60 -2.80
N ILE A 238 29.27 -28.48 -2.54
CA ILE A 238 29.20 -27.36 -3.49
C ILE A 238 30.57 -26.69 -3.67
N MET A 239 31.32 -26.48 -2.58
CA MET A 239 32.63 -25.80 -2.62
C MET A 239 33.73 -26.61 -3.32
N GLN A 240 33.55 -27.93 -3.46
CA GLN A 240 34.47 -28.77 -4.24
C GLN A 240 34.29 -28.61 -5.76
N LYS A 241 33.19 -28.03 -6.22
CA LYS A 241 32.94 -27.83 -7.66
C LYS A 241 33.82 -26.71 -8.20
N GLU A 242 34.64 -27.01 -9.22
CA GLU A 242 35.52 -26.01 -9.84
C GLU A 242 34.76 -24.79 -10.42
N SER A 243 33.50 -24.98 -10.84
CA SER A 243 32.70 -23.92 -11.44
C SER A 243 32.17 -22.88 -10.44
N ILE A 244 32.04 -23.23 -9.15
CA ILE A 244 31.30 -22.39 -8.19
C ILE A 244 31.92 -21.00 -8.01
N LEU A 245 33.26 -20.93 -7.99
CA LEU A 245 33.97 -19.66 -7.86
C LEU A 245 33.74 -18.79 -9.10
N CYS A 246 33.80 -19.39 -10.30
CA CYS A 246 33.52 -18.69 -11.55
C CYS A 246 32.08 -18.18 -11.59
N ASP A 247 31.12 -19.00 -11.14
CA ASP A 247 29.70 -18.65 -11.08
C ASP A 247 29.43 -17.50 -10.09
N LEU A 248 30.02 -17.56 -8.89
CA LEU A 248 29.95 -16.49 -7.89
C LEU A 248 30.53 -15.18 -8.42
N VAL A 249 31.71 -15.23 -9.05
CA VAL A 249 32.36 -14.04 -9.64
C VAL A 249 31.53 -13.48 -10.79
N PHE A 250 30.96 -14.33 -11.63
CA PHE A 250 30.10 -13.90 -12.73
C PHE A 250 28.85 -13.18 -12.21
N ILE A 251 28.14 -13.77 -11.24
CA ILE A 251 26.93 -13.16 -10.66
C ILE A 251 27.29 -11.84 -9.98
N ALA A 252 28.34 -11.83 -9.15
CA ALA A 252 28.80 -10.62 -8.48
C ALA A 252 29.09 -9.50 -9.50
N SER A 253 29.82 -9.80 -10.57
CA SER A 253 30.24 -8.80 -11.55
C SER A 253 29.12 -8.24 -12.41
N ASN A 254 28.01 -8.97 -12.60
CA ASN A 254 26.95 -8.60 -13.54
C ASN A 254 25.63 -8.17 -12.86
N ILE A 255 25.41 -8.50 -11.58
CA ILE A 255 24.09 -8.40 -10.92
C ILE A 255 24.14 -7.54 -9.64
N GLU A 256 25.30 -7.00 -9.27
CA GLU A 256 25.50 -6.11 -8.10
C GLU A 256 24.48 -4.99 -7.99
N ASN A 257 24.20 -4.35 -9.11
CA ASN A 257 23.35 -3.18 -9.16
C ASN A 257 21.88 -3.49 -8.81
N PHE A 258 21.43 -4.75 -8.91
CA PHE A 258 20.01 -5.09 -8.70
C PHE A 258 19.56 -4.78 -7.27
N VAL A 259 20.32 -5.19 -6.25
CA VAL A 259 19.94 -4.97 -4.85
C VAL A 259 19.84 -3.49 -4.52
N GLN A 260 20.84 -2.73 -4.96
CA GLN A 260 20.92 -1.29 -4.72
C GLN A 260 19.76 -0.57 -5.42
N VAL A 261 19.45 -0.96 -6.66
CA VAL A 261 18.35 -0.37 -7.43
C VAL A 261 16.98 -0.77 -6.91
N ILE A 262 16.76 -2.03 -6.55
CA ILE A 262 15.50 -2.47 -5.91
C ILE A 262 15.29 -1.67 -4.62
N THR A 263 16.31 -1.58 -3.77
CA THR A 263 16.26 -0.78 -2.54
C THR A 263 15.96 0.69 -2.83
N PHE A 264 16.56 1.25 -3.89
CA PHE A 264 16.29 2.63 -4.33
C PHE A 264 14.85 2.83 -4.82
N LEU A 265 14.35 1.93 -5.66
CA LEU A 265 12.99 1.97 -6.21
C LEU A 265 11.93 1.79 -5.11
N GLU A 266 12.25 1.06 -4.06
CA GLU A 266 11.38 0.85 -2.91
C GLU A 266 11.40 2.01 -1.91
N LYS A 267 12.47 2.82 -1.84
CA LYS A 267 12.57 3.96 -0.90
C LYS A 267 11.41 4.97 -1.07
N ARG A 268 11.05 5.60 0.06
CA ARG A 268 9.97 6.61 0.19
C ARG A 268 10.29 7.91 -0.58
N PRO A 269 9.29 8.77 -0.88
CA PRO A 269 9.17 9.47 -2.16
C PRO A 269 9.88 10.84 -2.19
N SER A 270 11.20 10.87 -2.04
CA SER A 270 12.00 12.02 -2.49
C SER A 270 12.22 12.01 -4.00
N GLU A 271 12.26 10.82 -4.60
CA GLU A 271 12.70 10.61 -5.98
C GLU A 271 11.58 10.79 -7.00
N THR A 272 11.89 11.46 -8.11
CA THR A 272 10.93 11.70 -9.19
C THR A 272 10.71 10.44 -10.04
N LEU A 273 9.64 10.44 -10.84
CA LEU A 273 9.41 9.43 -11.88
C LEU A 273 10.62 9.30 -12.81
N VAL A 274 11.24 10.42 -13.18
CA VAL A 274 12.41 10.44 -14.06
C VAL A 274 13.62 9.78 -13.41
N ASP A 275 13.86 10.06 -12.12
CA ASP A 275 14.99 9.46 -11.39
C ASP A 275 14.84 7.94 -11.29
N LYS A 276 13.63 7.46 -10.96
CA LYS A 276 13.34 6.03 -10.83
C LYS A 276 13.46 5.31 -12.16
N LEU A 277 12.90 5.86 -13.24
CA LEU A 277 13.03 5.28 -14.58
C LEU A 277 14.49 5.28 -15.05
N ARG A 278 15.25 6.36 -14.83
CA ARG A 278 16.67 6.40 -15.19
C ARG A 278 17.48 5.28 -14.52
N VAL A 279 17.25 5.05 -13.23
CA VAL A 279 17.97 4.01 -12.49
C VAL A 279 17.56 2.61 -12.96
N PHE A 280 16.27 2.41 -13.27
CA PHE A 280 15.79 1.17 -13.87
C PHE A 280 16.40 0.92 -15.25
N ASP A 281 16.36 1.91 -16.15
CA ASP A 281 16.92 1.84 -17.50
C ASP A 281 18.42 1.51 -17.48
N LYS A 282 19.18 2.08 -16.53
CA LYS A 282 20.61 1.74 -16.34
C LYS A 282 20.81 0.24 -16.07
N VAL A 283 19.97 -0.37 -15.24
CA VAL A 283 20.05 -1.81 -14.96
C VAL A 283 19.71 -2.62 -16.20
N ILE A 284 18.72 -2.17 -16.97
CA ILE A 284 18.36 -2.81 -18.24
C ILE A 284 19.54 -2.75 -19.22
N ASP A 285 20.19 -1.60 -19.36
CA ASP A 285 21.39 -1.43 -20.19
C ASP A 285 22.54 -2.35 -19.74
N ASP A 286 22.75 -2.50 -18.44
CA ASP A 286 23.77 -3.39 -17.89
C ASP A 286 23.45 -4.87 -18.19
N ILE A 287 22.17 -5.28 -18.16
CA ILE A 287 21.73 -6.63 -18.57
C ILE A 287 22.05 -6.90 -20.05
N TYR A 288 21.82 -5.93 -20.93
CA TYR A 288 22.10 -6.10 -22.37
C TYR A 288 23.60 -6.17 -22.70
N LYS A 289 24.47 -5.70 -21.79
CA LYS A 289 25.93 -5.84 -21.94
C LYS A 289 26.46 -7.20 -21.54
N ILE A 290 25.66 -8.02 -20.83
CA ILE A 290 26.11 -9.34 -20.35
C ILE A 290 26.36 -10.27 -21.55
N PRO A 291 27.59 -10.75 -21.78
CA PRO A 291 27.90 -11.58 -22.93
C PRO A 291 27.51 -13.05 -22.71
N GLY A 292 27.59 -13.83 -23.80
CA GLY A 292 27.47 -15.28 -23.75
C GLY A 292 26.04 -15.83 -23.69
N LYS A 293 25.93 -17.15 -23.60
CA LYS A 293 24.65 -17.87 -23.64
C LYS A 293 23.76 -17.52 -22.44
N VAL A 294 24.34 -17.39 -21.25
CA VAL A 294 23.62 -17.01 -20.03
C VAL A 294 23.11 -15.57 -20.13
N GLY A 295 23.94 -14.62 -20.57
CA GLY A 295 23.53 -13.23 -20.80
C GLY A 295 22.34 -13.13 -21.74
N LYS A 296 22.37 -13.85 -22.88
CA LYS A 296 21.23 -13.93 -23.82
C LYS A 296 19.97 -14.48 -23.18
N ASP A 297 20.07 -15.42 -22.24
CA ASP A 297 18.89 -15.96 -21.56
C ASP A 297 18.27 -14.97 -20.58
N ILE A 298 19.11 -14.25 -19.82
CA ILE A 298 18.69 -13.16 -18.93
C ILE A 298 18.03 -12.03 -19.74
N GLN A 299 18.61 -11.66 -20.90
CA GLN A 299 18.05 -10.66 -21.80
C GLN A 299 16.66 -11.07 -22.30
N ARG A 300 16.48 -12.32 -22.76
CA ARG A 300 15.16 -12.82 -23.17
C ARG A 300 14.14 -12.79 -22.04
N LYS A 301 14.55 -13.06 -20.79
CA LYS A 301 13.68 -12.92 -19.62
C LYS A 301 13.29 -11.46 -19.40
N CYS A 302 14.24 -10.55 -19.53
CA CYS A 302 14.03 -9.11 -19.44
C CYS A 302 13.04 -8.60 -20.50
N ASP A 303 13.24 -8.97 -21.77
CA ASP A 303 12.36 -8.61 -22.90
C ASP A 303 10.91 -9.02 -22.62
N LYS A 304 10.69 -10.26 -22.18
CA LYS A 304 9.35 -10.79 -21.85
C LYS A 304 8.67 -10.00 -20.73
N LEU A 305 9.42 -9.54 -19.73
CA LEU A 305 8.88 -8.76 -18.62
C LEU A 305 8.52 -7.34 -19.06
N ILE A 306 9.38 -6.70 -19.87
CA ILE A 306 9.14 -5.36 -20.40
C ILE A 306 7.95 -5.38 -21.38
N SER A 307 7.89 -6.38 -22.27
CA SER A 307 6.81 -6.51 -23.26
C SER A 307 5.45 -6.84 -22.65
N ALA A 308 5.42 -7.44 -21.46
CA ALA A 308 4.18 -7.75 -20.75
C ALA A 308 3.56 -6.52 -20.06
N ASN A 309 4.31 -5.43 -19.93
CA ASN A 309 3.82 -4.19 -19.36
C ASN A 309 2.90 -3.50 -20.37
N LYS A 310 1.72 -3.07 -19.92
CA LYS A 310 0.64 -2.62 -20.82
C LYS A 310 0.90 -1.23 -21.39
N ASP A 311 1.25 -0.26 -20.53
CA ASP A 311 1.39 1.15 -20.91
C ASP A 311 2.80 1.75 -20.63
N PRO A 312 3.92 1.03 -20.91
CA PRO A 312 5.27 1.53 -20.62
C PRO A 312 5.67 2.73 -21.49
N LYS A 313 5.13 2.81 -22.73
CA LYS A 313 5.46 3.88 -23.69
C LYS A 313 4.86 5.21 -23.28
N GLU A 314 3.65 5.19 -22.73
CA GLU A 314 2.93 6.35 -22.22
C GLU A 314 3.67 6.94 -21.02
N ILE A 315 4.13 6.09 -20.10
CA ILE A 315 4.91 6.50 -18.92
C ILE A 315 6.28 7.05 -19.33
N GLN A 316 6.94 6.44 -20.31
CA GLN A 316 8.18 6.97 -20.87
C GLN A 316 7.95 8.33 -21.55
N SER A 317 6.87 8.51 -22.30
CA SER A 317 6.51 9.78 -22.94
C SER A 317 6.28 10.89 -21.91
N ILE A 318 5.64 10.56 -20.78
CA ILE A 318 5.50 11.49 -19.65
C ILE A 318 6.87 11.83 -19.03
N ALA A 319 7.75 10.86 -18.87
CA ALA A 319 9.10 11.09 -18.37
C ALA A 319 9.94 11.98 -19.32
N GLU A 320 9.76 11.83 -20.63
CA GLU A 320 10.41 12.67 -21.65
C GLU A 320 9.95 14.13 -21.58
N PHE A 321 8.67 14.36 -21.30
CA PHE A 321 8.14 15.69 -21.04
C PHE A 321 8.86 16.36 -19.86
N PHE A 322 9.07 15.63 -18.75
CA PHE A 322 9.82 16.15 -17.60
C PHE A 322 11.32 16.38 -17.87
N LYS A 323 11.89 15.69 -18.87
CA LYS A 323 13.28 15.92 -19.33
C LYS A 323 13.41 17.15 -20.26
N GLY A 324 12.31 17.84 -20.58
CA GLY A 324 12.33 19.03 -21.44
C GLY A 324 12.53 18.72 -22.93
N LYS A 325 12.21 17.50 -23.39
CA LYS A 325 12.26 17.19 -24.83
C LYS A 325 11.16 17.98 -25.56
N SER A 326 11.59 18.86 -26.48
CA SER A 326 10.72 19.78 -27.24
C SER A 326 9.67 19.10 -28.12
N ASN A 327 9.91 17.85 -28.53
CA ASN A 327 8.99 17.06 -29.37
C ASN A 327 8.18 16.02 -28.59
N ALA A 328 8.27 15.99 -27.26
CA ALA A 328 7.52 15.01 -26.45
C ALA A 328 6.01 15.25 -26.59
N GLN A 329 5.28 14.25 -27.08
CA GLN A 329 3.83 14.30 -27.19
C GLN A 329 3.19 13.54 -26.03
N LEU A 330 2.26 14.19 -25.33
CA LEU A 330 1.43 13.52 -24.35
C LEU A 330 0.32 12.74 -25.08
N ILE A 331 0.38 11.42 -25.00
CA ILE A 331 -0.64 10.54 -25.61
C ILE A 331 -1.83 10.44 -24.64
N GLY A 332 -3.02 10.86 -25.10
CA GLY A 332 -4.26 10.70 -24.33
C GLY A 332 -4.35 11.49 -23.02
N MET A 333 -3.46 12.47 -22.79
CA MET A 333 -3.39 13.23 -21.53
C MET A 333 -3.12 14.72 -21.76
N ASN A 334 -3.72 15.59 -20.92
CA ASN A 334 -3.44 17.03 -20.93
C ASN A 334 -2.25 17.39 -20.02
N ILE A 335 -1.64 18.56 -20.27
CA ILE A 335 -0.47 19.07 -19.53
C ILE A 335 -0.74 19.11 -18.01
N LYS A 336 -1.90 19.62 -17.59
CA LYS A 336 -2.26 19.71 -16.16
C LYS A 336 -2.25 18.34 -15.46
N SER A 337 -2.67 17.29 -16.17
CA SER A 337 -2.65 15.92 -15.65
C SER A 337 -1.26 15.32 -15.67
N ALA A 338 -0.45 15.63 -16.70
CA ALA A 338 0.90 15.12 -16.83
C ALA A 338 1.82 15.62 -15.70
N VAL A 339 1.69 16.89 -15.28
CA VAL A 339 2.48 17.45 -14.17
C VAL A 339 2.28 16.66 -12.86
N CYS A 340 1.09 16.09 -12.62
CA CYS A 340 0.82 15.25 -11.46
C CYS A 340 1.66 13.95 -11.40
N PHE A 341 2.27 13.53 -12.51
CA PHE A 341 3.09 12.31 -12.56
C PHE A 341 4.53 12.50 -12.07
N LYS A 342 4.92 13.73 -11.68
CA LYS A 342 6.29 14.05 -11.27
C LYS A 342 6.84 13.09 -10.20
N TYR A 343 5.99 12.68 -9.26
CA TYR A 343 6.32 11.73 -8.19
C TYR A 343 5.46 10.45 -8.25
N ALA A 344 4.93 10.10 -9.42
CA ALA A 344 4.10 8.91 -9.57
C ALA A 344 4.85 7.65 -9.08
N PRO A 345 4.19 6.77 -8.29
CA PRO A 345 4.81 5.54 -7.84
C PRO A 345 4.99 4.58 -9.02
N VAL A 346 6.14 3.91 -9.05
CA VAL A 346 6.49 2.89 -10.05
C VAL A 346 6.72 1.51 -9.43
N THR A 347 6.46 1.38 -8.13
CA THR A 347 6.61 0.15 -7.35
C THR A 347 5.39 -0.12 -6.49
N SER A 348 5.20 -1.38 -6.10
CA SER A 348 4.21 -1.87 -5.13
C SER A 348 4.68 -1.76 -3.68
N ALA A 349 5.81 -1.10 -3.42
CA ALA A 349 6.45 -1.05 -2.10
C ALA A 349 5.51 -0.55 -0.98
N GLU A 350 4.55 0.32 -1.31
CA GLU A 350 3.53 0.78 -0.34
C GLU A 350 2.53 -0.32 0.03
N VAL A 351 2.13 -1.14 -0.94
CA VAL A 351 1.26 -2.31 -0.73
C VAL A 351 2.02 -3.39 0.02
N GLU A 352 3.27 -3.64 -0.32
CA GLU A 352 4.08 -4.67 0.35
C GLU A 352 4.34 -4.33 1.83
N ARG A 353 4.67 -3.07 2.12
CA ARG A 353 4.78 -2.59 3.52
C ARG A 353 3.48 -2.76 4.29
N SER A 354 2.34 -2.75 3.59
CA SER A 354 1.06 -2.95 4.25
C SER A 354 0.83 -4.42 4.67
N PHE A 355 1.48 -5.39 4.05
CA PHE A 355 1.36 -6.79 4.48
C PHE A 355 1.88 -7.07 5.90
N SER A 356 2.92 -6.35 6.35
CA SER A 356 3.46 -6.54 7.72
C SER A 356 2.41 -6.30 8.80
N GLN A 357 1.50 -5.35 8.61
CA GLN A 357 0.41 -5.12 9.57
C GLN A 357 -0.73 -6.13 9.37
N LEU A 358 -0.97 -6.60 8.13
CA LEU A 358 -1.95 -7.66 7.86
C LEU A 358 -1.60 -8.96 8.57
N LYS A 359 -0.32 -9.28 8.75
CA LYS A 359 0.12 -10.48 9.51
C LYS A 359 -0.44 -10.53 10.93
N TYR A 360 -0.54 -9.39 11.62
CA TYR A 360 -1.14 -9.33 12.96
C TYR A 360 -2.66 -9.53 12.95
N ILE A 361 -3.32 -9.07 11.90
CA ILE A 361 -4.78 -9.10 11.77
C ILE A 361 -5.26 -10.46 11.25
N LEU A 362 -4.56 -11.06 10.29
CA LEU A 362 -4.85 -12.35 9.66
C LEU A 362 -4.31 -13.54 10.45
N SER A 363 -3.96 -13.35 11.73
CA SER A 363 -3.45 -14.43 12.58
C SER A 363 -4.43 -15.59 12.72
N GLY A 364 -3.90 -16.81 12.88
CA GLY A 364 -4.70 -18.02 13.10
C GLY A 364 -5.67 -17.90 14.28
N ARG A 365 -5.42 -17.04 15.27
CA ARG A 365 -6.29 -16.82 16.44
C ARG A 365 -7.64 -16.17 16.11
N ARG A 366 -7.87 -15.73 14.86
CA ARG A 366 -9.10 -15.05 14.42
C ARG A 366 -9.94 -15.94 13.50
N HIS A 367 -10.48 -17.02 14.05
CA HIS A 367 -11.24 -18.03 13.30
C HIS A 367 -12.65 -17.60 12.83
N SER A 368 -13.22 -16.53 13.41
CA SER A 368 -14.61 -16.09 13.14
C SER A 368 -14.71 -14.70 12.46
N ILE A 369 -13.62 -14.22 11.85
CA ILE A 369 -13.65 -12.93 11.14
C ILE A 369 -14.24 -13.09 9.74
N THR A 370 -15.41 -12.48 9.51
CA THR A 370 -16.00 -12.44 8.17
C THR A 370 -15.21 -11.50 7.26
N PRO A 371 -15.21 -11.71 5.92
CA PRO A 371 -14.55 -10.79 4.98
C PRO A 371 -15.00 -9.33 5.12
N ASN A 372 -16.28 -9.09 5.42
CA ASN A 372 -16.82 -7.75 5.64
C ASN A 372 -16.24 -7.08 6.90
N ASN A 373 -16.09 -7.87 7.98
CA ASN A 373 -15.54 -7.38 9.23
C ASN A 373 -14.04 -7.09 9.10
N LEU A 374 -13.31 -7.98 8.43
CA LEU A 374 -11.90 -7.78 8.09
C LEU A 374 -11.73 -6.47 7.30
N LYS A 375 -12.51 -6.28 6.23
CA LYS A 375 -12.50 -5.04 5.43
C LYS A 375 -12.65 -3.79 6.31
N LYS A 376 -13.67 -3.76 7.18
CA LYS A 376 -13.93 -2.60 8.04
C LYS A 376 -12.75 -2.29 8.96
N MET A 377 -12.18 -3.31 9.61
CA MET A 377 -11.02 -3.15 10.48
C MET A 377 -9.80 -2.64 9.73
N LEU A 378 -9.50 -3.18 8.55
CA LEU A 378 -8.35 -2.79 7.74
C LEU A 378 -8.41 -1.33 7.31
N VAL A 379 -9.56 -0.90 6.78
CA VAL A 379 -9.79 0.48 6.38
C VAL A 379 -9.68 1.43 7.58
N ILE A 380 -10.15 1.03 8.77
CA ILE A 380 -10.00 1.86 9.96
C ILE A 380 -8.51 1.98 10.34
N ILE A 381 -7.82 0.86 10.58
CA ILE A 381 -6.41 0.82 11.06
C ILE A 381 -5.49 1.61 10.15
N ARG A 382 -5.63 1.43 8.83
CA ARG A 382 -4.75 2.06 7.83
C ARG A 382 -4.85 3.57 7.80
N ASN A 383 -6.03 4.07 8.14
CA ASN A 383 -6.42 5.45 7.88
C ASN A 383 -6.68 6.19 9.16
N GLN A 384 -6.35 5.61 10.31
CA GLN A 384 -6.19 6.37 11.52
C GLN A 384 -5.12 7.41 11.24
N THR A 385 -5.50 8.69 11.28
CA THR A 385 -4.52 9.78 11.40
C THR A 385 -3.69 9.39 12.60
N LYS A 386 -2.42 9.06 12.41
CA LYS A 386 -1.51 8.92 13.53
C LYS A 386 -1.63 10.24 14.28
N LEU A 387 -2.30 10.21 15.42
CA LEU A 387 -1.99 11.16 16.46
C LEU A 387 -0.55 10.79 16.82
N THR A 388 0.37 11.45 16.13
CA THR A 388 1.77 11.55 16.52
C THR A 388 1.79 11.74 18.02
N ILE A 389 2.30 10.73 18.71
CA ILE A 389 3.01 10.90 19.97
C ILE A 389 4.47 10.66 19.62
#